data_AF-A0A6J1L0R0-F1
#
_entry.id   AF-A0A6J1L0R0-F1
#
_cell.length_a   1.000
_cell.length_b   1.000
_cell.length_c   1.000
_cell.angle_alpha   90.00
_cell.angle_beta   90.00
_cell.angle_gamma   90.00
#
_symmetry.space_group_name_H-M   'P 1'
#
loop_
_entity.id
_entity.type
_entity.pdbx_description
1 polymer ?
#
loop_
_entity_poly.entity_id
_entity_poly.type
_entity_poly.pdbx_seq_one_letter_code
_entity_poly.pdbx_strand_id
1 'polypeptide(L)'
;MAKSLSLPSRPFNSPSSSIGTHLSQPPKISCSSISIQSQSPKDQLLALISDQERGLKTQKSPQKLASIVKSIDALASLAPNSVTTDDSLSATWRLLWTTEKEQLFIIEKAHLFGTQAGDVLQVIDVKKKSLNNVITFPPDGVFFVRSSIEVASSQRVNFRFTSAVLRGKNWEIPLPPFGQGCLLRLFQKNQYYLPSSPQHHCLFYSSKESRTCENWSSIPFTAC
;
A
#
# COMPACT_ATOMS: atom_id res chain seq x y z
N MET A 1 -14.82 83.22 59.32
CA MET A 1 -15.77 84.35 59.26
C MET A 1 -16.71 84.13 58.08
N ALA A 2 -18.01 84.44 58.24
CA ALA A 2 -19.14 84.42 57.27
C ALA A 2 -19.61 83.01 56.80
N LYS A 3 -20.79 82.53 57.24
CA LYS A 3 -22.18 82.81 56.77
C LYS A 3 -22.40 82.35 55.31
N SER A 4 -23.13 81.28 54.99
CA SER A 4 -24.57 80.95 55.20
C SER A 4 -25.41 81.23 53.94
N LEU A 5 -26.42 80.36 53.72
CA LEU A 5 -27.61 80.47 52.84
C LEU A 5 -27.35 80.12 51.35
N SER A 6 -28.20 79.40 50.60
CA SER A 6 -29.47 78.68 50.82
C SER A 6 -29.90 78.04 49.48
N LEU A 7 -30.56 76.87 49.53
CA LEU A 7 -31.26 76.16 48.42
C LEU A 7 -32.55 76.91 47.98
N PRO A 8 -33.16 76.61 46.80
CA PRO A 8 -34.17 75.53 46.65
C PRO A 8 -34.12 74.75 45.30
N SER A 9 -34.26 73.41 45.32
CA SER A 9 -35.45 72.57 45.01
C SER A 9 -35.93 72.62 43.54
N ARG A 10 -36.16 71.55 42.75
CA ARG A 10 -36.93 70.29 42.92
C ARG A 10 -36.96 69.57 41.51
N PRO A 11 -37.58 68.39 41.29
CA PRO A 11 -37.34 67.07 41.88
C PRO A 11 -37.22 65.91 40.86
N PHE A 12 -36.71 64.77 41.35
CA PHE A 12 -37.10 63.38 41.10
C PHE A 12 -37.78 62.96 39.78
N ASN A 13 -37.18 61.94 39.14
CA ASN A 13 -37.84 60.62 39.09
C ASN A 13 -36.80 59.49 38.97
N SER A 14 -36.81 58.61 39.97
CA SER A 14 -36.30 57.24 39.91
C SER A 14 -37.47 56.32 40.27
N PRO A 15 -37.48 55.10 39.72
CA PRO A 15 -37.35 53.92 40.59
C PRO A 15 -36.31 52.93 39.99
N SER A 16 -35.25 52.49 40.69
CA SER A 16 -35.21 51.41 41.71
C SER A 16 -36.12 50.23 41.35
N SER A 17 -35.75 48.95 41.35
CA SER A 17 -34.63 48.14 41.82
C SER A 17 -34.97 46.72 41.31
N SER A 18 -34.04 45.79 41.07
CA SER A 18 -33.61 44.90 42.15
C SER A 18 -32.45 43.99 41.71
N ILE A 19 -31.59 43.78 42.69
CA ILE A 19 -30.39 42.95 42.75
C ILE A 19 -30.71 41.45 42.60
N GLY A 20 -29.84 40.72 41.89
CA GLY A 20 -29.72 39.27 41.95
C GLY A 20 -28.26 38.87 41.73
N THR A 21 -27.56 38.52 42.80
CA THR A 21 -26.18 38.04 42.87
C THR A 21 -26.03 36.59 42.41
N HIS A 22 -25.06 36.27 41.53
CA HIS A 22 -24.34 34.99 41.56
C HIS A 22 -23.01 35.03 40.77
N LEU A 23 -21.91 34.69 41.44
CA LEU A 23 -20.57 34.43 40.90
C LEU A 23 -20.52 33.09 40.12
N SER A 24 -19.66 32.99 39.08
CA SER A 24 -19.13 31.77 38.39
C SER A 24 -19.06 32.04 36.87
N GLN A 25 -18.05 31.76 36.04
CA GLN A 25 -16.84 30.93 36.03
C GLN A 25 -15.97 31.40 34.83
N PRO A 26 -14.65 31.11 34.80
CA PRO A 26 -13.79 31.43 33.65
C PRO A 26 -14.12 30.54 32.42
N PRO A 27 -13.78 30.99 31.20
CA PRO A 27 -14.20 30.30 29.97
C PRO A 27 -13.55 28.91 29.86
N LYS A 28 -14.40 27.90 29.70
CA LYS A 28 -14.01 26.52 29.38
C LYS A 28 -13.22 26.50 28.08
N ILE A 29 -11.97 26.04 28.17
CA ILE A 29 -11.19 25.59 27.02
C ILE A 29 -11.99 24.46 26.36
N SER A 30 -12.48 24.73 25.15
CA SER A 30 -13.06 23.70 24.30
C SER A 30 -11.92 22.78 23.86
N CYS A 31 -11.81 21.63 24.52
CA CYS A 31 -11.00 20.52 24.03
C CYS A 31 -11.60 20.06 22.71
N SER A 32 -11.09 20.57 21.59
CA SER A 32 -11.20 19.91 20.31
C SER A 32 -10.53 18.54 20.46
N SER A 33 -11.34 17.52 20.68
CA SER A 33 -10.93 16.13 20.62
C SER A 33 -10.22 15.93 19.29
N ILE A 34 -8.90 15.80 19.34
CA ILE A 34 -8.13 15.24 18.24
C ILE A 34 -8.74 13.87 18.04
N SER A 35 -9.60 13.72 17.03
CA SER A 35 -9.94 12.41 16.52
C SER A 35 -8.60 11.85 16.05
N ILE A 36 -8.00 10.98 16.86
CA ILE A 36 -7.02 10.03 16.36
C ILE A 36 -7.83 9.18 15.39
N GLN A 37 -7.94 9.65 14.15
CA GLN A 37 -8.56 8.91 13.08
C GLN A 37 -7.71 7.67 12.96
N SER A 38 -8.22 6.54 13.47
CA SER A 38 -7.50 5.28 13.44
C SER A 38 -7.24 4.98 11.97
N GLN A 39 -5.99 5.19 11.53
CA GLN A 39 -5.59 4.87 10.17
C GLN A 39 -5.96 3.42 9.92
N SER A 40 -6.59 3.13 8.78
CA SER A 40 -6.96 1.76 8.48
C SER A 40 -5.68 0.90 8.46
N PRO A 41 -5.75 -0.41 8.78
CA PRO A 41 -4.58 -1.29 8.69
C PRO A 41 -3.86 -1.21 7.33
N LYS A 42 -4.62 -0.89 6.27
CA LYS A 42 -4.09 -0.61 4.92
C LYS A 42 -3.24 0.64 4.91
N ASP A 43 -3.75 1.78 5.39
CA ASP A 43 -3.02 3.05 5.36
C ASP A 43 -1.74 2.97 6.19
N GLN A 44 -1.79 2.26 7.33
CA GLN A 44 -0.62 1.98 8.15
C GLN A 44 0.42 1.15 7.39
N LEU A 45 0.02 0.09 6.69
CA LEU A 45 0.94 -0.71 5.87
C LEU A 45 1.57 0.12 4.75
N LEU A 46 0.76 0.91 4.03
CA LEU A 46 1.25 1.77 2.96
C LEU A 46 2.25 2.81 3.47
N ALA A 47 1.98 3.41 4.63
CA ALA A 47 2.91 4.32 5.28
C ALA A 47 4.23 3.62 5.64
N LEU A 48 4.15 2.40 6.21
CA LEU A 48 5.33 1.63 6.60
C LEU A 48 6.26 1.27 5.42
N ILE A 49 5.71 1.02 4.23
CA ILE A 49 6.48 0.58 3.05
C ILE A 49 6.88 1.72 2.11
N SER A 50 6.29 2.92 2.27
CA SER A 50 6.41 4.03 1.31
C SER A 50 7.85 4.44 0.97
N ASP A 51 8.76 4.38 1.94
CA ASP A 51 10.16 4.79 1.82
C ASP A 51 11.14 3.60 1.72
N GLN A 52 10.62 2.38 1.61
CA GLN A 52 11.40 1.14 1.77
C GLN A 52 12.07 0.64 0.48
N GLU A 53 11.90 1.34 -0.65
CA GLU A 53 12.50 0.98 -1.94
C GLU A 53 12.23 -0.48 -2.34
N ARG A 54 10.94 -0.83 -2.42
CA ARG A 54 10.45 -2.19 -2.68
C ARG A 54 10.94 -3.25 -1.69
N GLY A 55 11.54 -2.86 -0.57
CA GLY A 55 12.02 -3.75 0.49
C GLY A 55 13.54 -3.76 0.67
N LEU A 56 14.31 -3.06 -0.19
CA LEU A 56 15.77 -2.97 -0.08
C LEU A 56 16.23 -2.39 1.27
N LYS A 57 15.61 -1.29 1.71
CA LYS A 57 15.95 -0.69 3.01
C LYS A 57 15.50 -1.55 4.18
N THR A 58 14.38 -2.25 4.02
CA THR A 58 13.82 -3.09 5.09
C THR A 58 14.76 -4.23 5.49
N GLN A 59 15.57 -4.76 4.55
CA GLN A 59 16.53 -5.83 4.83
C GLN A 59 17.55 -5.46 5.93
N LYS A 60 17.79 -4.16 6.13
CA LYS A 60 18.76 -3.64 7.11
C LYS A 60 18.14 -3.35 8.49
N SER A 61 16.82 -3.51 8.64
CA SER A 61 16.10 -3.18 9.88
C SER A 61 15.13 -4.30 10.28
N PRO A 62 15.55 -5.21 11.18
CA PRO A 62 14.68 -6.27 11.70
C PRO A 62 13.40 -5.74 12.37
N GLN A 63 13.50 -4.59 13.06
CA GLN A 63 12.34 -3.95 13.71
C GLN A 63 11.32 -3.44 12.69
N LYS A 64 11.79 -2.82 11.60
CA LYS A 64 10.92 -2.36 10.51
C LYS A 64 10.27 -3.56 9.79
N LEU A 65 11.05 -4.61 9.51
CA LEU A 65 10.54 -5.86 8.94
C LEU A 65 9.41 -6.45 9.80
N ALA A 66 9.65 -6.58 11.11
CA ALA A 66 8.65 -7.11 12.04
C ALA A 66 7.37 -6.26 12.06
N SER A 67 7.50 -4.93 11.97
CA SER A 67 6.36 -4.01 11.92
C SER A 67 5.54 -4.18 10.64
N ILE A 68 6.20 -4.31 9.48
CA ILE A 68 5.54 -4.54 8.18
C ILE A 68 4.83 -5.89 8.17
N VAL A 69 5.51 -6.97 8.61
CA VAL A 69 4.91 -8.32 8.68
C VAL A 69 3.70 -8.32 9.61
N LYS A 70 3.79 -7.68 10.78
CA LYS A 70 2.65 -7.54 11.70
C LYS A 70 1.46 -6.82 11.05
N SER A 71 1.71 -5.75 10.29
CA SER A 71 0.64 -5.05 9.56
C SER A 71 0.05 -5.89 8.42
N ILE A 72 0.87 -6.70 7.73
CA ILE A 72 0.41 -7.67 6.73
C ILE A 72 -0.49 -8.73 7.37
N ASP A 73 -0.09 -9.30 8.51
CA ASP A 73 -0.88 -10.30 9.23
C ASP A 73 -2.21 -9.72 9.73
N ALA A 74 -2.19 -8.48 10.22
CA ALA A 74 -3.39 -7.76 10.64
C ALA A 74 -4.35 -7.48 9.48
N LEU A 75 -3.84 -7.26 8.26
CA LEU A 75 -4.68 -7.14 7.07
C LEU A 75 -5.24 -8.50 6.63
N ALA A 76 -4.41 -9.54 6.64
CA ALA A 76 -4.81 -10.88 6.26
C ALA A 76 -5.91 -11.45 7.17
N SER A 77 -5.94 -11.08 8.45
CA SER A 77 -6.98 -11.49 9.40
C SER A 77 -8.35 -10.85 9.16
N LEU A 78 -8.47 -9.83 8.28
CA LEU A 78 -9.73 -9.15 7.98
C LEU A 78 -10.59 -9.86 6.92
N ALA A 79 -10.09 -10.91 6.27
CA ALA A 79 -10.86 -11.71 5.31
C ALA A 79 -10.62 -13.22 5.49
N PRO A 80 -10.92 -13.77 6.68
CA PRO A 80 -10.87 -15.21 6.85
C PRO A 80 -11.89 -15.86 5.90
N ASN A 81 -11.47 -16.91 5.19
CA ASN A 81 -12.33 -17.74 4.34
C ASN A 81 -12.90 -17.09 3.06
N SER A 82 -12.40 -15.92 2.62
CA SER A 82 -12.79 -15.39 1.30
C SER A 82 -12.19 -16.25 0.17
N VAL A 83 -12.98 -16.55 -0.86
CA VAL A 83 -12.45 -17.06 -2.12
C VAL A 83 -11.62 -15.97 -2.77
N THR A 84 -10.42 -16.34 -3.22
CA THR A 84 -9.45 -15.38 -3.74
C THR A 84 -8.74 -15.88 -4.99
N THR A 85 -9.02 -17.12 -5.38
CA THR A 85 -8.49 -17.78 -6.58
C THR A 85 -9.45 -17.74 -7.76
N ASP A 86 -10.52 -16.95 -7.67
CA ASP A 86 -11.49 -16.76 -8.74
C ASP A 86 -10.97 -15.83 -9.84
N ASP A 87 -11.81 -15.54 -10.83
CA ASP A 87 -11.47 -14.66 -11.97
C ASP A 87 -10.94 -13.29 -11.55
N SER A 88 -11.28 -12.82 -10.34
CA SER A 88 -10.88 -11.50 -9.86
C SER A 88 -9.41 -11.41 -9.45
N LEU A 89 -8.70 -12.55 -9.37
CA LEU A 89 -7.24 -12.63 -9.28
C LEU A 89 -6.55 -12.31 -10.62
N SER A 90 -7.27 -12.45 -11.75
CA SER A 90 -6.72 -12.16 -13.07
C SER A 90 -6.53 -10.65 -13.24
N ALA A 91 -5.27 -10.20 -13.19
CA ALA A 91 -4.90 -8.80 -13.34
C ALA A 91 -3.39 -8.64 -13.58
N THR A 92 -2.98 -7.40 -13.85
CA THR A 92 -1.58 -6.98 -13.75
C THR A 92 -1.34 -6.39 -12.37
N TRP A 93 -0.50 -7.06 -11.58
CA TRP A 93 -0.20 -6.68 -10.22
C TRP A 93 1.19 -6.05 -10.14
N ARG A 94 1.29 -4.82 -9.64
CA ARG A 94 2.54 -4.09 -9.43
C ARG A 94 3.07 -4.34 -8.03
N LEU A 95 4.35 -4.70 -7.92
CA LEU A 95 5.01 -4.92 -6.64
C LEU A 95 5.21 -3.60 -5.90
N LEU A 96 4.76 -3.56 -4.65
CA LEU A 96 5.02 -2.45 -3.72
C LEU A 96 6.19 -2.76 -2.78
N TRP A 97 6.27 -4.01 -2.30
CA TRP A 97 7.27 -4.40 -1.31
C TRP A 97 7.49 -5.91 -1.31
N THR A 98 8.73 -6.38 -1.11
CA THR A 98 9.07 -7.81 -1.02
C THR A 98 10.24 -8.07 -0.05
N THR A 99 10.30 -9.29 0.48
CA THR A 99 11.48 -9.85 1.15
C THR A 99 12.20 -10.92 0.32
N GLU A 100 11.81 -11.10 -0.94
CA GLU A 100 12.39 -12.09 -1.85
C GLU A 100 13.79 -11.64 -2.30
N LYS A 101 14.82 -12.37 -1.85
CA LYS A 101 16.22 -11.98 -2.04
C LYS A 101 16.62 -11.92 -3.52
N GLU A 102 16.15 -12.87 -4.33
CA GLU A 102 16.50 -12.94 -5.76
C GLU A 102 15.94 -11.74 -6.51
N GLN A 103 14.68 -11.38 -6.24
CA GLN A 103 14.04 -10.21 -6.81
C GLN A 103 14.72 -8.91 -6.35
N LEU A 104 15.00 -8.78 -5.05
CA LEU A 104 15.73 -7.63 -4.51
C LEU A 104 17.14 -7.51 -5.09
N PHE A 105 17.84 -8.62 -5.32
CA PHE A 105 19.15 -8.64 -5.95
C PHE A 105 19.10 -8.07 -7.37
N ILE A 106 18.13 -8.49 -8.18
CA ILE A 106 17.95 -7.97 -9.54
C ILE A 106 17.64 -6.46 -9.51
N ILE A 107 16.77 -6.02 -8.60
CA ILE A 107 16.43 -4.60 -8.42
C ILE A 107 17.66 -3.80 -8.00
N GLU A 108 18.40 -4.28 -7.00
CA GLU A 108 19.59 -3.60 -6.47
C GLU A 108 20.68 -3.50 -7.53
N LYS A 109 20.93 -4.58 -8.29
CA LYS A 109 22.06 -4.67 -9.23
C LYS A 109 21.77 -4.16 -10.63
N ALA A 110 20.57 -3.69 -10.94
CA ALA A 110 20.21 -3.14 -12.25
C ALA A 110 21.21 -2.06 -12.74
N HIS A 111 21.71 -1.22 -11.83
CA HIS A 111 22.69 -0.16 -12.13
C HIS A 111 24.02 -0.69 -12.67
N LEU A 112 24.41 -1.93 -12.35
CA LEU A 112 25.62 -2.56 -12.90
C LEU A 112 25.51 -2.81 -14.40
N PHE A 113 24.29 -2.80 -14.94
CA PHE A 113 24.00 -2.95 -16.36
C PHE A 113 23.65 -1.61 -17.03
N GLY A 114 23.98 -0.48 -16.39
CA GLY A 114 23.74 0.87 -16.92
C GLY A 114 22.25 1.27 -16.97
N THR A 115 21.39 0.59 -16.21
CA THR A 115 19.95 0.81 -16.18
C THR A 115 19.44 0.87 -14.73
N GLN A 116 18.16 1.12 -14.54
CA GLN A 116 17.48 1.02 -13.26
C GLN A 116 16.33 0.03 -13.40
N ALA A 117 16.01 -0.70 -12.34
CA ALA A 117 14.80 -1.51 -12.34
C ALA A 117 13.57 -0.58 -12.35
N GLY A 118 12.81 -0.63 -13.43
CA GLY A 118 11.53 0.04 -13.59
C GLY A 118 10.43 -0.67 -12.82
N ASP A 119 9.31 -0.91 -13.49
CA ASP A 119 8.19 -1.66 -12.93
C ASP A 119 8.53 -3.12 -12.70
N VAL A 120 8.04 -3.63 -11.57
CA VAL A 120 8.09 -5.03 -11.18
C VAL A 120 6.65 -5.52 -11.09
N LEU A 121 6.26 -6.40 -12.00
CA LEU A 121 4.89 -6.81 -12.22
C LEU A 121 4.74 -8.32 -12.06
N GLN A 122 3.54 -8.73 -11.67
CA GLN A 122 3.08 -10.09 -11.79
C GLN A 122 1.73 -10.09 -12.53
N VAL A 123 1.72 -10.66 -13.72
CA VAL A 123 0.52 -10.75 -14.56
C VAL A 123 -0.08 -12.12 -14.35
N ILE A 124 -1.28 -12.18 -13.79
CA ILE A 124 -2.00 -13.43 -13.54
C ILE A 124 -3.19 -13.52 -14.48
N ASP A 125 -3.37 -14.68 -15.10
CA ASP A 125 -4.58 -15.04 -15.85
C ASP A 125 -5.02 -16.44 -15.40
N VAL A 126 -6.06 -16.46 -14.56
CA VAL A 126 -6.59 -17.69 -13.95
C VAL A 126 -7.16 -18.63 -15.02
N LYS A 127 -7.87 -18.07 -16.01
CA LYS A 127 -8.48 -18.85 -17.10
C LYS A 127 -7.44 -19.51 -17.99
N LYS A 128 -6.40 -18.76 -18.37
CA LYS A 128 -5.28 -19.27 -19.15
C LYS A 128 -4.28 -20.08 -18.33
N LYS A 129 -4.50 -20.24 -17.02
CA LYS A 129 -3.60 -20.94 -16.10
C LYS A 129 -2.17 -20.42 -16.21
N SER A 130 -2.01 -19.10 -16.27
CA SER A 130 -0.70 -18.46 -16.40
C SER A 130 -0.43 -17.42 -15.31
N LEU A 131 0.84 -17.33 -14.93
CA LEU A 131 1.39 -16.28 -14.09
C LEU A 131 2.72 -15.88 -14.69
N ASN A 132 2.95 -14.59 -14.90
CA ASN A 132 4.20 -14.09 -15.44
C ASN A 132 4.79 -13.03 -14.51
N ASN A 133 6.03 -13.22 -14.07
CA ASN A 133 6.77 -12.18 -13.36
C ASN A 133 7.56 -11.35 -14.36
N VAL A 134 7.52 -10.04 -14.21
CA VAL A 134 8.15 -9.08 -15.13
C VAL A 134 8.93 -8.07 -14.32
N ILE A 135 10.19 -7.83 -14.67
CA ILE A 135 10.97 -6.69 -14.21
C ILE A 135 11.39 -5.92 -15.44
N THR A 136 10.97 -4.67 -15.56
CA THR A 136 11.38 -3.79 -16.65
C THR A 136 12.70 -3.10 -16.31
N PHE A 137 13.50 -2.81 -17.33
CA PHE A 137 14.75 -2.08 -17.26
C PHE A 137 14.76 -1.03 -18.37
N PRO A 138 14.25 0.19 -18.11
CA PRO A 138 14.19 1.22 -19.13
C PRO A 138 15.57 1.51 -19.76
N PRO A 139 15.62 1.88 -21.05
CA PRO A 139 14.47 2.08 -21.95
C PRO A 139 13.87 0.79 -22.53
N ASP A 140 14.69 -0.23 -22.82
CA ASP A 140 14.29 -1.34 -23.70
C ASP A 140 14.41 -2.75 -23.06
N GLY A 141 14.81 -2.84 -21.80
CA GLY A 141 15.11 -4.09 -21.13
C GLY A 141 13.92 -4.70 -20.38
N VAL A 142 13.84 -6.02 -20.35
CA VAL A 142 12.87 -6.77 -19.55
C VAL A 142 13.42 -8.12 -19.13
N PHE A 143 13.30 -8.45 -17.84
CA PHE A 143 13.41 -9.80 -17.33
C PHE A 143 12.02 -10.37 -17.12
N PHE A 144 11.73 -11.47 -17.80
CA PHE A 144 10.40 -12.06 -17.86
C PHE A 144 10.47 -13.54 -17.51
N VAL A 145 9.69 -13.96 -16.52
CA VAL A 145 9.61 -15.34 -16.09
C VAL A 145 8.18 -15.82 -16.28
N ARG A 146 7.99 -16.84 -17.13
CA ARG A 146 6.70 -17.48 -17.37
C ARG A 146 6.47 -18.60 -16.37
N SER A 147 5.22 -18.72 -15.93
CA SER A 147 4.76 -19.82 -15.10
C SER A 147 3.41 -20.33 -15.57
N SER A 148 3.19 -21.63 -15.38
CA SER A 148 1.85 -22.20 -15.33
C SER A 148 1.32 -22.17 -13.90
N ILE A 149 0.01 -22.02 -13.74
CA ILE A 149 -0.66 -22.08 -12.44
C ILE A 149 -1.74 -23.15 -12.34
N GLU A 150 -1.97 -23.63 -11.13
CA GLU A 150 -3.03 -24.58 -10.79
C GLU A 150 -3.71 -24.15 -9.50
N VAL A 151 -5.04 -24.03 -9.53
CA VAL A 151 -5.84 -23.72 -8.33
C VAL A 151 -5.92 -24.98 -7.47
N ALA A 152 -5.24 -24.97 -6.32
CA ALA A 152 -5.20 -26.08 -5.38
C ALA A 152 -6.32 -25.99 -4.34
N SER A 153 -6.80 -24.79 -4.03
CA SER A 153 -7.96 -24.54 -3.18
C SER A 153 -8.53 -23.14 -3.42
N SER A 154 -9.62 -22.78 -2.75
CA SER A 154 -10.22 -21.43 -2.82
C SER A 154 -9.26 -20.29 -2.47
N GLN A 155 -8.13 -20.58 -1.81
CA GLN A 155 -7.15 -19.61 -1.35
C GLN A 155 -5.69 -19.93 -1.74
N ARG A 156 -5.48 -20.97 -2.56
CA ARG A 156 -4.14 -21.46 -2.90
C ARG A 156 -3.99 -21.70 -4.39
N VAL A 157 -2.93 -21.15 -4.95
CA VAL A 157 -2.50 -21.40 -6.33
C VAL A 157 -1.08 -21.95 -6.29
N ASN A 158 -0.89 -23.13 -6.87
CA ASN A 158 0.45 -23.65 -7.13
C ASN A 158 0.95 -23.07 -8.45
N PHE A 159 2.25 -22.82 -8.56
CA PHE A 159 2.83 -22.38 -9.81
C PHE A 159 4.16 -23.05 -10.09
N ARG A 160 4.47 -23.16 -11.38
CA ARG A 160 5.73 -23.72 -11.85
C ARG A 160 6.30 -22.84 -12.94
N PHE A 161 7.56 -22.44 -12.79
CA PHE A 161 8.25 -21.72 -13.85
C PHE A 161 8.45 -22.62 -15.06
N THR A 162 8.18 -22.07 -16.23
CA THR A 162 8.29 -22.75 -17.52
C THR A 162 9.39 -22.17 -18.39
N SER A 163 9.73 -20.89 -18.20
CA SER A 163 10.87 -20.23 -18.85
C SER A 163 11.24 -18.94 -18.14
N ALA A 164 12.50 -18.53 -18.28
CA ALA A 164 12.99 -17.21 -17.90
C ALA A 164 13.74 -16.62 -19.09
N VAL A 165 13.54 -15.34 -19.35
CA VAL A 165 14.14 -14.64 -20.48
C VAL A 165 14.57 -13.25 -20.03
N LEU A 166 15.81 -12.88 -20.35
CA LEU A 166 16.27 -11.50 -20.28
C LEU A 166 16.36 -10.96 -21.71
N ARG A 167 15.64 -9.87 -21.98
CA ARG A 167 15.58 -9.24 -23.30
C ARG A 167 16.02 -7.79 -23.20
N GLY A 168 16.77 -7.33 -24.20
CA GLY A 168 17.02 -5.91 -24.46
C GLY A 168 16.56 -5.53 -25.86
N LYS A 169 16.91 -4.33 -26.33
CA LYS A 169 16.45 -3.77 -27.61
C LYS A 169 16.55 -4.73 -28.80
N ASN A 170 17.70 -5.37 -28.97
CA ASN A 170 18.03 -6.21 -30.13
C ASN A 170 18.61 -7.59 -29.74
N TRP A 171 18.41 -8.02 -28.49
CA TRP A 171 18.96 -9.28 -28.02
C TRP A 171 18.02 -9.93 -27.01
N GLU A 172 18.08 -11.26 -26.95
CA GLU A 172 17.33 -12.08 -26.01
C GLU A 172 18.22 -13.22 -25.52
N ILE A 173 18.29 -13.40 -24.21
CA ILE A 173 19.03 -14.46 -23.56
C ILE A 173 18.03 -15.31 -22.78
N PRO A 174 17.78 -16.57 -23.19
CA PRO A 174 17.05 -17.50 -22.35
C PRO A 174 17.89 -17.82 -21.12
N LEU A 175 17.24 -17.79 -19.95
CA LEU A 175 17.83 -18.17 -18.69
C LEU A 175 17.19 -19.49 -18.23
N PRO A 176 17.93 -20.37 -17.55
CA PRO A 176 17.34 -21.57 -16.98
C PRO A 176 16.12 -21.20 -16.10
N PRO A 177 15.02 -21.97 -16.15
CA PRO A 177 13.90 -21.73 -15.25
C PRO A 177 14.33 -22.03 -13.81
N PHE A 178 14.15 -21.06 -12.90
CA PHE A 178 14.57 -21.18 -11.50
C PHE A 178 13.46 -21.72 -10.60
N GLY A 179 13.30 -23.04 -10.49
CA GLY A 179 12.53 -23.66 -9.39
C GLY A 179 11.00 -23.81 -9.58
N GLN A 180 10.29 -24.05 -8.48
CA GLN A 180 8.82 -24.21 -8.38
C GLN A 180 8.36 -23.58 -7.06
N GLY A 181 7.12 -23.05 -7.00
CA GLY A 181 6.65 -22.32 -5.83
C GLY A 181 5.16 -22.51 -5.54
N CYS A 182 4.78 -22.12 -4.32
CA CYS A 182 3.40 -22.16 -3.86
C CYS A 182 2.99 -20.77 -3.41
N LEU A 183 1.85 -20.29 -3.91
CA LEU A 183 1.24 -19.05 -3.46
C LEU A 183 0.21 -19.41 -2.38
N LEU A 184 0.54 -19.10 -1.13
CA LEU A 184 -0.36 -19.27 0.02
C LEU A 184 -1.02 -17.92 0.33
N ARG A 185 -2.32 -17.92 0.60
CA ARG A 185 -3.07 -16.81 1.22
C ARG A 185 -3.11 -15.49 0.45
N LEU A 186 -4.04 -15.45 -0.48
CA LEU A 186 -4.48 -14.22 -1.13
C LEU A 186 -5.41 -13.43 -0.19
N PHE A 187 -5.23 -12.11 -0.16
CA PHE A 187 -6.21 -11.17 0.36
C PHE A 187 -6.59 -10.25 -0.78
N GLN A 188 -7.83 -10.31 -1.25
CA GLN A 188 -8.34 -9.37 -2.24
C GLN A 188 -9.40 -8.49 -1.59
N LYS A 189 -8.94 -7.40 -0.98
CA LYS A 189 -9.82 -6.29 -0.59
C LYS A 189 -9.14 -5.01 -1.07
N ASN A 190 -9.86 -4.22 -1.84
CA ASN A 190 -9.41 -2.89 -2.29
C ASN A 190 -8.09 -2.91 -3.07
N GLN A 191 -7.92 -3.77 -4.09
CA GLN A 191 -6.83 -3.71 -5.10
C GLN A 191 -5.46 -4.25 -4.68
N TYR A 192 -5.30 -4.92 -3.54
CA TYR A 192 -4.01 -5.51 -3.15
C TYR A 192 -4.06 -7.03 -3.24
N TYR A 193 -2.89 -7.64 -3.42
CA TYR A 193 -2.71 -9.07 -3.24
C TYR A 193 -1.38 -9.33 -2.52
N LEU A 194 -1.37 -10.38 -1.71
CA LEU A 194 -0.21 -10.85 -0.96
C LEU A 194 0.01 -12.33 -1.31
N PRO A 195 1.13 -12.73 -1.92
CA PRO A 195 1.57 -14.11 -1.86
C PRO A 195 2.28 -14.31 -0.51
N SER A 196 1.78 -15.23 0.30
CA SER A 196 2.49 -15.74 1.45
C SER A 196 3.25 -17.01 1.05
N SER A 197 4.54 -17.01 1.32
CA SER A 197 5.37 -18.20 1.52
C SER A 197 5.82 -18.16 2.98
N PRO A 198 6.05 -19.32 3.65
CA PRO A 198 6.59 -19.32 5.01
C PRO A 198 7.90 -18.53 5.17
N GLN A 199 8.63 -18.33 4.07
CA GLN A 199 9.97 -17.71 4.06
C GLN A 199 10.00 -16.31 3.46
N HIS A 200 9.00 -15.95 2.64
CA HIS A 200 9.01 -14.70 1.88
C HIS A 200 7.62 -14.05 1.86
N HIS A 201 7.62 -12.73 1.98
CA HIS A 201 6.44 -11.90 1.90
C HIS A 201 6.59 -10.96 0.70
N CYS A 202 5.58 -10.89 -0.14
CA CYS A 202 5.48 -9.86 -1.17
C CYS A 202 4.15 -9.13 -1.01
N LEU A 203 4.08 -7.87 -1.40
CA LEU A 203 2.86 -7.09 -1.45
C LEU A 203 2.74 -6.47 -2.82
N PHE A 204 1.61 -6.72 -3.47
CA PHE A 204 1.32 -6.20 -4.78
C PHE A 204 0.00 -5.41 -4.78
N TYR A 205 -0.15 -4.58 -5.80
CA TYR A 205 -1.31 -3.72 -6.03
C TYR A 205 -1.73 -3.74 -7.50
N SER A 206 -3.04 -3.69 -7.78
CA SER A 206 -3.60 -3.62 -9.13
C SER A 206 -4.64 -2.52 -9.25
N SER A 207 -4.45 -1.57 -10.18
CA SER A 207 -5.50 -0.62 -10.50
C SER A 207 -6.65 -1.33 -11.24
N LYS A 208 -7.91 -0.97 -10.95
CA LYS A 208 -9.10 -1.56 -11.60
C LYS A 208 -9.15 -1.29 -13.12
N GLU A 209 -8.32 -0.38 -13.60
CA GLU A 209 -8.20 0.05 -15.00
C GLU A 209 -7.36 -0.90 -15.85
N SER A 210 -6.60 -1.81 -15.23
CA SER A 210 -5.65 -2.71 -15.89
C SER A 210 -6.21 -4.10 -16.22
N ARG A 211 -7.53 -4.19 -16.46
CA ARG A 211 -8.28 -5.44 -16.65
C ARG A 211 -8.11 -6.12 -18.02
N THR A 212 -7.14 -5.73 -18.83
CA THR A 212 -6.84 -6.39 -20.10
C THR A 212 -5.54 -7.18 -19.98
N CYS A 213 -5.67 -8.50 -19.85
CA CYS A 213 -4.59 -9.47 -20.04
C CYS A 213 -4.19 -9.60 -21.53
N GLU A 214 -4.23 -8.50 -22.28
CA GLU A 214 -3.98 -8.51 -23.72
C GLU A 214 -2.50 -8.25 -24.00
N ASN A 215 -1.85 -9.34 -24.40
CA ASN A 215 -0.70 -9.40 -25.30
C ASN A 215 0.51 -8.51 -24.93
N TRP A 216 1.17 -8.82 -23.81
CA TRP A 216 2.50 -8.27 -23.47
C TRP A 216 3.58 -8.61 -24.52
N SER A 217 3.35 -9.61 -25.37
CA SER A 217 4.16 -9.89 -26.57
C SER A 217 4.11 -8.79 -27.63
N SER A 218 3.20 -7.82 -27.49
CA SER A 218 2.90 -6.81 -28.50
C SER A 218 2.85 -5.39 -27.94
N ILE A 219 3.27 -5.15 -26.69
CA ILE A 219 3.32 -3.79 -26.13
C ILE A 219 4.38 -2.99 -26.89
N PRO A 220 3.98 -1.96 -27.65
CA PRO A 220 4.93 -0.97 -28.14
C PRO A 220 5.37 -0.16 -26.92
N PHE A 221 6.68 -0.05 -26.72
CA PHE A 221 7.28 0.88 -25.77
C PHE A 221 6.83 2.30 -26.12
N THR A 222 5.75 2.77 -25.48
CA THR A 222 5.39 4.19 -25.51
C THR A 222 5.20 4.60 -24.06
N ALA A 223 6.14 5.43 -23.61
CA ALA A 223 6.13 6.09 -22.31
C ALA A 223 4.89 6.99 -22.19
N CYS A 224 4.29 6.98 -21.01
CA CYS A 224 3.58 8.12 -20.42
C CYS A 224 4.16 8.33 -19.02
#